data_AF-A0A7M2J4E5-F1
#
_entry.id   AF-A0A7M2J4E5-F1
#
_cell.length_a   1.000
_cell.length_b   1.000
_cell.length_c   1.000
_cell.angle_alpha   90.00
_cell.angle_beta   90.00
_cell.angle_gamma   90.00
#
_symmetry.space_group_name_H-M   'P 1'
#
loop_
_entity.id
_entity.type
_entity.pdbx_description
1 polymer ?
#
loop_
_entity_poly.entity_id
_entity_poly.type
_entity_poly.pdbx_seq_one_letter_code
_entity_poly.pdbx_strand_id
1 'polypeptide(L)'
;MEKPVVPEQLASRIARLAESAPRRIIFKLKSDTALDVKRILGNFKEVVQRIYSEKSYRILWFRCKDGSITVAIAGTRPVIAHVELFLAHGRMSGLFESGSIVYEGMGAKSFQAHVERQLRQYVTTQVEHSFGGTNP
;
A
#
# COMPACT_ATOMS: atom_id res chain seq x y z
N MET A 1 11.54 -18.01 -14.88
CA MET A 1 11.23 -17.18 -13.69
C MET A 1 9.78 -17.43 -13.33
N GLU A 2 9.51 -17.99 -12.15
CA GLU A 2 8.14 -18.22 -11.68
C GLU A 2 7.44 -16.88 -11.42
N LYS A 3 6.25 -16.70 -12.00
CA LYS A 3 5.40 -15.56 -11.68
C LYS A 3 4.79 -15.81 -10.29
N PRO A 4 4.85 -14.87 -9.35
CA PRO A 4 4.17 -15.01 -8.07
C PRO A 4 2.67 -15.24 -8.32
N VAL A 5 2.07 -16.21 -7.62
CA VAL A 5 0.62 -16.43 -7.65
C VAL A 5 -0.02 -15.26 -6.90
N VAL A 6 -0.48 -14.27 -7.66
CA VAL A 6 -1.14 -13.06 -7.14
C VAL A 6 -2.64 -13.24 -7.34
N PRO A 7 -3.48 -13.05 -6.30
CA PRO A 7 -4.93 -13.09 -6.46
C PRO A 7 -5.39 -12.13 -7.56
N GLU A 8 -6.33 -12.55 -8.41
CA GLU A 8 -6.82 -11.75 -9.54
C GLU A 8 -7.29 -10.36 -9.11
N GLN A 9 -7.94 -10.26 -7.95
CA GLN A 9 -8.36 -8.99 -7.37
C GLN A 9 -7.17 -8.05 -7.08
N LEU A 10 -6.04 -8.57 -6.61
CA LEU A 10 -4.84 -7.78 -6.36
C LEU A 10 -4.19 -7.33 -7.67
N ALA A 11 -4.10 -8.22 -8.66
CA ALA A 11 -3.63 -7.88 -10.00
C ALA A 11 -4.47 -6.77 -10.66
N SER A 12 -5.81 -6.88 -10.58
CA SER A 12 -6.74 -5.87 -11.09
C SER A 12 -6.57 -4.51 -10.38
N ARG A 13 -6.39 -4.51 -9.06
CA ARG A 13 -6.12 -3.29 -8.29
C ARG A 13 -4.79 -2.64 -8.67
N ILE A 14 -3.76 -3.42 -8.98
CA ILE A 14 -2.45 -2.90 -9.42
C ILE A 14 -2.58 -2.26 -10.81
N ALA A 15 -3.26 -2.93 -11.75
CA ALA A 15 -3.52 -2.38 -13.07
C ALA A 15 -4.25 -1.02 -12.97
N ARG A 16 -5.31 -0.96 -12.14
CA ARG A 16 -6.00 0.31 -11.85
C ARG A 16 -5.09 1.34 -11.20
N LEU A 17 -4.19 0.96 -10.31
CA LEU A 17 -3.28 1.92 -9.68
C LEU A 17 -2.27 2.53 -10.67
N ALA A 18 -1.92 1.78 -11.73
CA ALA A 18 -1.01 2.24 -12.77
C ALA A 18 -1.66 3.22 -13.77
N GLU A 19 -2.99 3.25 -13.88
CA GLU A 19 -3.74 4.19 -14.71
C GLU A 19 -3.47 5.67 -14.31
N SER A 20 -3.86 6.60 -15.19
CA SER A 20 -3.50 8.03 -15.15
C SER A 20 -3.60 8.66 -13.76
N ALA A 21 -2.43 8.90 -13.15
CA ALA A 21 -2.26 9.66 -11.93
C ALA A 21 -1.03 10.58 -12.08
N PRO A 22 -1.07 11.81 -11.55
CA PRO A 22 0.00 12.79 -11.75
C PRO A 22 1.27 12.46 -10.95
N ARG A 23 1.16 11.74 -9.83
CA ARG A 23 2.30 11.30 -9.02
C ARG A 23 2.01 9.93 -8.41
N ARG A 24 3.09 9.17 -8.16
CA ARG A 24 3.02 7.81 -7.63
C ARG A 24 4.16 7.58 -6.64
N ILE A 25 3.89 6.82 -5.60
CA ILE A 25 4.86 6.47 -4.56
C ILE A 25 4.62 5.05 -4.08
N ILE A 26 5.70 4.39 -3.71
CA ILE A 26 5.69 3.08 -3.07
C ILE A 26 6.58 3.18 -1.85
N PHE A 27 6.07 2.72 -0.71
CA PHE A 27 6.84 2.65 0.53
C PHE A 27 6.58 1.34 1.25
N LYS A 28 7.54 0.93 2.08
CA LYS A 28 7.46 -0.25 2.94
C LYS A 28 7.32 0.18 4.38
N LEU A 29 6.47 -0.52 5.13
CA LEU A 29 6.33 -0.44 6.57
C LEU A 29 6.80 -1.74 7.21
N LYS A 30 7.54 -1.66 8.32
CA LYS A 30 7.97 -2.83 9.09
C LYS A 30 7.89 -2.54 10.58
N SER A 31 7.58 -3.58 11.34
CA SER A 31 7.55 -3.61 12.80
C SER A 31 7.85 -5.05 13.24
N ASP A 32 8.46 -5.22 14.41
CA ASP A 32 8.65 -6.52 15.05
C ASP A 32 7.31 -7.07 15.57
N THR A 33 6.33 -6.20 15.77
CA THR A 33 4.94 -6.53 16.11
C THR A 33 4.01 -6.52 14.89
N ALA A 34 2.87 -7.20 15.00
CA ALA A 34 1.87 -7.25 13.94
C ALA A 34 1.31 -5.85 13.61
N LEU A 35 1.51 -5.40 12.37
CA LEU A 35 1.02 -4.11 11.89
C LEU A 35 -0.50 -4.13 11.64
N ASP A 36 -1.24 -3.26 12.32
CA ASP A 36 -2.65 -2.98 12.03
C ASP A 36 -2.77 -2.04 10.83
N VAL A 37 -2.76 -2.64 9.64
CA VAL A 37 -2.81 -1.90 8.36
C VAL A 37 -4.09 -1.08 8.22
N LYS A 38 -5.20 -1.54 8.80
CA LYS A 38 -6.47 -0.83 8.73
C LYS A 38 -6.38 0.47 9.52
N ARG A 39 -5.85 0.42 10.74
CA ARG A 39 -5.61 1.61 11.56
C ARG A 39 -4.60 2.55 10.93
N ILE A 40 -3.46 2.01 10.48
CA ILE A 40 -2.36 2.78 9.88
C ILE A 40 -2.83 3.54 8.63
N LEU A 41 -3.47 2.85 7.68
CA LEU A 41 -3.96 3.50 6.47
C LEU A 41 -5.25 4.30 6.69
N GLY A 42 -6.02 3.98 7.73
CA GLY A 42 -7.13 4.81 8.19
C GLY A 42 -6.66 6.20 8.61
N ASN A 43 -5.60 6.26 9.44
CA ASN A 43 -4.99 7.52 9.87
C ASN A 43 -4.46 8.34 8.68
N PHE A 44 -3.75 7.70 7.74
CA PHE A 44 -3.29 8.37 6.52
C PHE A 44 -4.46 9.00 5.74
N LYS A 45 -5.53 8.22 5.53
CA LYS A 45 -6.70 8.69 4.78
C LYS A 45 -7.40 9.87 5.45
N GLU A 46 -7.56 9.80 6.77
CA GLU A 46 -8.19 10.85 7.56
C GLU A 46 -7.40 12.16 7.48
N VAL A 47 -6.07 12.09 7.65
CA VAL A 47 -5.21 13.28 7.60
C VAL A 47 -5.20 13.87 6.19
N VAL A 48 -5.10 13.03 5.16
CA VAL A 48 -5.12 13.51 3.77
C VAL A 48 -6.44 14.23 3.44
N GLN A 49 -7.56 13.66 3.88
CA GLN A 49 -8.88 14.28 3.71
C GLN A 49 -8.99 15.59 4.48
N ARG A 50 -8.52 15.62 5.74
CA ARG A 50 -8.69 16.76 6.63
C ARG A 50 -7.81 17.95 6.23
N ILE A 51 -6.56 17.69 5.83
CA ILE A 51 -5.57 18.74 5.55
C ILE A 51 -5.65 19.19 4.10
N TYR A 52 -5.73 18.26 3.15
CA TYR A 52 -5.66 18.60 1.72
C TYR A 52 -7.02 18.61 1.03
N SER A 53 -8.09 18.20 1.70
CA SER A 53 -9.42 18.01 1.09
C SER A 53 -9.39 17.02 -0.09
N GLU A 54 -8.41 16.12 -0.11
CA GLU A 54 -8.14 15.23 -1.23
C GLU A 54 -8.85 13.88 -1.06
N LYS A 55 -9.76 13.58 -2.01
CA LYS A 55 -10.41 12.25 -2.13
C LYS A 55 -9.93 11.46 -3.34
N SER A 56 -9.28 12.13 -4.29
CA SER A 56 -8.96 11.57 -5.60
C SER A 56 -7.56 10.96 -5.62
N TYR A 57 -7.41 9.83 -4.92
CA TYR A 57 -6.23 8.99 -5.02
C TYR A 57 -6.59 7.52 -4.86
N ARG A 58 -5.72 6.66 -5.37
CA ARG A 58 -5.83 5.22 -5.27
C ARG A 58 -4.73 4.71 -4.35
N ILE A 59 -5.07 3.76 -3.49
CA ILE A 59 -4.15 3.12 -2.57
C ILE A 59 -4.34 1.60 -2.59
N LEU A 60 -3.22 0.88 -2.64
CA LEU A 60 -3.19 -0.56 -2.40
C LEU A 60 -2.07 -0.88 -1.44
N TRP A 61 -2.19 -2.04 -0.80
CA TRP A 61 -1.16 -2.58 0.04
C TRP A 61 -1.19 -4.10 -0.01
N PHE A 62 -0.06 -4.72 0.32
CA PHE A 62 0.05 -6.17 0.48
C PHE A 62 1.19 -6.52 1.44
N ARG A 63 1.05 -7.68 2.09
CA ARG A 63 2.05 -8.20 3.02
C ARG A 63 3.14 -8.97 2.27
N CYS A 64 4.37 -8.79 2.71
CA CYS A 64 5.56 -9.43 2.16
C CYS A 64 6.06 -10.56 3.09
N LYS A 65 6.92 -11.44 2.54
CA LYS A 65 7.50 -12.61 3.22
C LYS A 65 8.33 -12.26 4.46
N ASP A 66 8.95 -11.08 4.43
CA ASP A 66 9.74 -10.50 5.51
C ASP A 66 8.88 -9.84 6.61
N GLY A 67 7.56 -10.03 6.60
CA GLY A 67 6.60 -9.42 7.52
C GLY A 67 6.29 -7.94 7.22
N SER A 68 6.97 -7.33 6.26
CA SER A 68 6.73 -5.93 5.89
C SER A 68 5.42 -5.77 5.10
N ILE A 69 4.91 -4.55 5.07
CA ILE A 69 3.78 -4.17 4.22
C ILE A 69 4.28 -3.21 3.16
N THR A 70 4.09 -3.58 1.90
CA THR A 70 4.26 -2.64 0.79
C THR A 70 2.96 -1.88 0.60
N VAL A 71 3.05 -0.55 0.54
CA VAL A 71 1.95 0.35 0.22
C VAL A 71 2.30 1.08 -1.06
N ALA A 72 1.37 1.13 -2.01
CA ALA A 72 1.51 1.87 -3.24
C ALA A 72 0.34 2.86 -3.39
N ILE A 73 0.67 4.10 -3.70
CA ILE A 73 -0.29 5.20 -3.84
C ILE A 73 -0.08 5.88 -5.19
N ALA A 74 -1.19 6.19 -5.85
CA ALA A 74 -1.23 7.02 -7.04
C ALA A 74 -2.23 8.15 -6.80
N GLY A 75 -1.78 9.40 -6.90
CA GLY A 75 -2.58 10.55 -6.51
C GLY A 75 -1.94 11.88 -6.87
N THR A 76 -2.48 12.96 -6.29
CA THR A 76 -2.01 14.33 -6.49
C THR A 76 -0.71 14.59 -5.74
N ARG A 77 -0.03 15.71 -6.08
CA ARG A 77 1.22 16.11 -5.42
C ARG A 77 1.06 16.26 -3.90
N PRO A 78 0.00 16.88 -3.34
CA PRO A 78 -0.21 16.95 -1.89
C PRO A 78 -0.29 15.58 -1.22
N VAL A 79 -1.03 14.62 -1.81
CA VAL A 79 -1.15 13.25 -1.27
C VAL A 79 0.20 12.56 -1.20
N ILE A 80 1.01 12.68 -2.25
CA ILE A 80 2.32 12.02 -2.32
C ILE A 80 3.33 12.69 -1.40
N ALA A 81 3.37 14.02 -1.34
CA ALA A 81 4.22 14.76 -0.41
C ALA A 81 3.87 14.45 1.06
N HIS A 82 2.60 14.16 1.36
CA HIS A 82 2.18 13.80 2.71
C HIS A 82 2.77 12.47 3.19
N VAL A 83 3.18 11.57 2.28
CA VAL A 83 3.74 10.26 2.67
C VAL A 83 4.99 10.42 3.51
N GLU A 84 5.88 11.36 3.19
CA GLU A 84 7.10 11.57 3.99
C GLU A 84 6.78 11.98 5.43
N LEU A 85 5.85 12.92 5.60
CA LEU A 85 5.36 13.35 6.91
C LEU A 85 4.69 12.21 7.66
N PHE A 86 3.87 11.41 6.97
CA PHE A 86 3.23 10.24 7.53
C PHE A 86 4.25 9.20 8.00
N LEU A 87 5.32 8.94 7.23
CA LEU A 87 6.38 8.02 7.63
C LEU A 87 7.20 8.53 8.82
N ALA A 88 7.45 9.83 8.89
CA ALA A 88 8.10 10.44 10.05
C ALA A 88 7.21 10.34 11.30
N HIS A 89 5.96 10.80 11.21
CA HIS A 89 5.03 10.82 12.33
C HIS A 89 4.64 9.41 12.79
N GLY A 90 4.43 8.48 11.87
CA GLY A 90 4.06 7.10 12.19
C GLY A 90 5.14 6.36 12.98
N ARG A 91 6.42 6.67 12.73
CA ARG A 91 7.53 6.18 13.56
C ARG A 91 7.51 6.79 14.96
N MET A 92 7.36 8.11 15.05
CA MET A 92 7.35 8.82 16.33
C MET A 92 6.16 8.43 17.22
N SER A 93 5.02 8.08 16.62
CA SER A 93 3.79 7.69 17.32
C SER A 93 3.68 6.18 17.59
N GLY A 94 4.67 5.39 17.19
CA GLY A 94 4.67 3.93 17.39
C GLY A 94 3.65 3.17 16.53
N LEU A 95 3.18 3.76 15.41
CA LEU A 95 2.31 3.05 14.46
C LEU A 95 3.06 1.95 13.70
N PHE A 96 4.37 2.13 13.51
CA PHE A 96 5.31 1.18 12.93
C PHE A 96 6.74 1.59 13.32
N GLU A 97 7.66 0.64 13.37
CA GLU A 97 9.06 0.92 13.76
C GLU A 97 9.85 1.56 12.62
N SER A 98 9.62 1.10 11.38
CA SER A 98 10.35 1.64 10.23
C SER A 98 9.46 1.79 8.99
N GLY A 99 9.80 2.83 8.22
CA GLY A 99 9.13 3.22 7.00
C GLY A 99 10.18 3.68 5.98
N SER A 100 10.11 3.18 4.75
CA SER A 100 11.06 3.57 3.68
C SER A 100 10.38 3.70 2.33
N ILE A 101 10.70 4.77 1.60
CA ILE A 101 10.24 4.98 0.23
C ILE A 101 11.13 4.14 -0.70
N VAL A 102 10.51 3.31 -1.54
CA VAL A 102 11.21 2.45 -2.51
C VAL A 102 11.01 2.91 -3.96
N TYR A 103 10.09 3.84 -4.17
CA TYR A 103 9.87 4.53 -5.45
C TYR A 103 9.06 5.79 -5.22
N GLU A 104 9.44 6.88 -5.88
CA GLU A 104 8.62 8.07 -6.07
C GLU A 104 8.82 8.59 -7.49
N GLY A 105 7.73 8.96 -8.19
CA GLY A 105 7.86 9.55 -9.50
C GLY A 105 6.56 9.65 -10.30
N MET A 106 6.72 10.00 -11.58
CA MET A 106 5.60 10.21 -12.51
C MET A 106 5.39 9.03 -13.47
N GLY A 107 6.40 8.19 -13.71
CA GLY A 107 6.36 7.16 -14.76
C GLY A 107 5.47 5.97 -14.40
N ALA A 108 4.41 5.73 -15.17
CA ALA A 108 3.51 4.59 -14.97
C ALA A 108 4.22 3.24 -15.16
N LYS A 109 5.05 3.10 -16.21
CA LYS A 109 5.83 1.87 -16.48
C LYS A 109 6.83 1.57 -15.37
N SER A 110 7.60 2.57 -14.94
CA SER A 110 8.56 2.42 -13.84
C SER A 110 7.86 2.07 -12.53
N PHE A 111 6.74 2.73 -12.23
CA PHE A 111 5.92 2.39 -11.07
C PHE A 111 5.44 0.94 -11.11
N GLN A 112 4.87 0.49 -12.23
CA GLN A 112 4.40 -0.89 -12.39
C GLN A 112 5.55 -1.88 -12.19
N ALA A 113 6.72 -1.64 -12.79
CA ALA A 113 7.89 -2.49 -12.61
C ALA A 113 8.35 -2.57 -11.13
N HIS A 114 8.28 -1.47 -10.38
CA HIS A 114 8.56 -1.48 -8.95
C HIS A 114 7.50 -2.25 -8.16
N VAL A 115 6.20 -2.10 -8.47
CA VAL A 115 5.13 -2.88 -7.82
C VAL A 115 5.32 -4.38 -8.09
N GLU A 116 5.58 -4.77 -9.34
CA GLU A 116 5.86 -6.16 -9.73
C GLU A 116 7.09 -6.73 -9.03
N ARG A 117 8.14 -5.92 -8.83
CA ARG A 117 9.33 -6.31 -8.05
C ARG A 117 8.96 -6.60 -6.60
N GLN A 118 8.14 -5.75 -5.97
CA GLN A 118 7.68 -5.96 -4.60
C GLN A 118 6.74 -7.17 -4.49
N LEU A 119 5.91 -7.44 -5.50
CA LEU A 119 5.04 -8.62 -5.55
C LEU A 119 5.80 -9.96 -5.51
N ARG A 120 7.08 -10.00 -5.89
CA ARG A 120 7.89 -11.22 -5.73
C ARG A 120 8.08 -11.61 -4.26
N GLN A 121 7.95 -10.63 -3.36
CA GLN A 121 7.97 -10.83 -1.92
C GLN A 121 6.57 -11.04 -1.35
N TYR A 122 5.51 -11.03 -2.16
CA TYR A 122 4.13 -11.20 -1.68
C TYR A 122 3.94 -12.53 -0.94
N VAL A 123 3.22 -12.46 0.17
CA VAL A 123 2.67 -13.62 0.87
C VAL A 123 1.18 -13.68 0.59
N THR A 124 0.74 -14.78 0.00
CA THR A 124 -0.69 -15.10 -0.07
C THR A 124 -1.22 -15.17 1.36
N THR A 125 -2.14 -14.28 1.69
CA THR A 125 -2.93 -14.42 2.91
C THR A 125 -3.68 -15.75 2.79
N GLN A 126 -3.32 -16.76 3.60
CA GLN A 126 -4.17 -17.92 3.78
C GLN A 126 -5.43 -17.41 4.47
N VAL A 127 -6.46 -17.09 3.68
CA VAL A 127 -7.78 -16.84 4.23
C VAL A 127 -8.36 -18.23 4.44
N GLU A 128 -8.34 -18.73 5.68
CA GLU A 128 -9.23 -19.81 6.10
C GLU A 128 -10.66 -19.25 6.04
N HIS A 129 -11.28 -19.32 4.87
CA HIS A 129 -12.72 -19.14 4.76
C HIS A 129 -13.38 -20.38 5.36
N SER A 130 -13.77 -20.33 6.63
CA SER A 130 -14.88 -21.15 7.11
C SER A 130 -16.14 -20.65 6.39
N PHE A 131 -16.58 -21.41 5.38
CA PHE A 131 -17.83 -21.15 4.67
C PHE A 131 -19.01 -21.57 5.56
N GLY A 132 -19.36 -20.71 6.53
CA GLY A 132 -20.60 -20.82 7.28
C GLY A 132 -21.75 -20.21 6.48
N GLY A 133 -22.50 -21.04 5.76
CA GLY A 133 -23.79 -20.65 5.19
C GLY A 133 -24.86 -20.56 6.26
N THR A 134 -25.62 -19.47 6.27
CA THR A 134 -26.96 -19.40 6.89
C THR A 134 -27.93 -18.93 5.81
N ASN A 135 -28.74 -19.86 5.31
CA ASN A 135 -29.95 -19.55 4.55
C ASN A 135 -31.07 -19.13 5.52
N PRO A 136 -31.81 -18.06 5.23
CA PRO A 136 -33.27 -18.09 5.28
C PRO A 136 -33.83 -18.78 4.02
#